data_AF-A0A968CVE9-F1
#
_entry.id   AF-A0A968CVE9-F1
#
_cell.length_a   1.000
_cell.length_b   1.000
_cell.length_c   1.000
_cell.angle_alpha   90.00
_cell.angle_beta   90.00
_cell.angle_gamma   90.00
#
_symmetry.space_group_name_H-M   'P 1'
#
loop_
_entity.id
_entity.type
_entity.pdbx_description
1 polymer ?
#
loop_
_entity_poly.entity_id
_entity_poly.type
_entity_poly.pdbx_seq_one_letter_code
_entity_poly.pdbx_strand_id
1 'polypeptide(L)'
;EAPSAAQCVLEQLRLLMLQDPEWRKPLYGAWGDGAMRDAALARAKRLIDKLPDLATMLETELMVMPTTPELRRVSQMNVSSQVQRTPNTSLIVGSPHADTTEEDSLLAIIETSDRGIKRITSEIEMPSRCAPVLRWIDEQRGSFRISELAGKFPELSEDQHLQLVQALSNAGLLKPYWFPKLTQTHANT
;
A
#
# COMPACT_ATOMS: atom_id res chain seq x y z
N GLU A 1 -21.43 -4.95 -10.62
CA GLU A 1 -22.18 -5.84 -9.71
C GLU A 1 -21.55 -5.74 -8.33
N ALA A 2 -22.32 -5.85 -7.25
CA ALA A 2 -21.77 -5.83 -5.90
C ALA A 2 -21.09 -7.18 -5.59
N PRO A 3 -19.93 -7.20 -4.89
CA PRO A 3 -19.24 -8.45 -4.57
C PRO A 3 -20.05 -9.30 -3.60
N SER A 4 -19.99 -10.62 -3.74
CA SER A 4 -20.57 -11.56 -2.78
C SER A 4 -19.74 -11.62 -1.49
N ALA A 5 -20.37 -12.04 -0.38
CA ALA A 5 -19.65 -12.22 0.89
C ALA A 5 -18.46 -13.18 0.75
N ALA A 6 -18.61 -14.25 -0.05
CA ALA A 6 -17.52 -15.19 -0.32
C ALA A 6 -16.34 -14.52 -1.05
N GLN A 7 -16.62 -13.65 -2.03
CA GLN A 7 -15.58 -12.88 -2.72
C GLN A 7 -14.86 -11.93 -1.77
N CYS A 8 -15.61 -11.24 -0.91
CA CYS A 8 -15.05 -10.33 0.09
C CYS A 8 -14.11 -11.05 1.07
N VAL A 9 -14.55 -12.19 1.62
CA VAL A 9 -13.74 -13.00 2.54
C VAL A 9 -12.50 -13.57 1.87
N LEU A 10 -12.64 -14.13 0.65
CA LEU A 10 -11.51 -14.68 -0.09
C LEU A 10 -10.47 -13.62 -0.43
N GLU A 11 -10.90 -12.42 -0.80
CA GLU A 11 -9.96 -11.33 -1.09
C GLU A 11 -9.28 -10.85 0.19
N GLN A 12 -9.99 -10.69 1.31
CA GLN A 12 -9.37 -10.34 2.59
C GLN A 12 -8.36 -11.41 3.05
N LEU A 13 -8.69 -12.70 2.91
CA LEU A 13 -7.79 -13.79 3.24
C LEU A 13 -6.55 -13.81 2.32
N ARG A 14 -6.74 -13.66 1.01
CA ARG A 14 -5.65 -13.54 0.04
C ARG A 14 -4.72 -12.40 0.41
N LEU A 15 -5.29 -11.27 0.82
CA LEU A 15 -4.54 -10.11 1.25
C LEU A 15 -3.70 -10.42 2.51
N LEU A 16 -4.29 -11.04 3.53
CA LEU A 16 -3.56 -11.49 4.73
C LEU A 16 -2.41 -12.45 4.38
N MET A 17 -2.65 -13.44 3.52
CA MET A 17 -1.62 -14.38 3.05
C MET A 17 -0.47 -13.64 2.36
N LEU A 18 -0.78 -12.65 1.53
CA LEU A 18 0.22 -11.84 0.82
C LEU A 18 1.06 -10.98 1.75
N GLN A 19 0.82 -10.89 3.07
CA GLN A 19 1.74 -10.25 4.01
C GLN A 19 2.97 -11.13 4.30
N ASP A 20 2.83 -12.45 4.34
CA ASP A 20 3.93 -13.40 4.55
C ASP A 20 4.65 -13.69 3.22
N PRO A 21 5.97 -13.37 3.11
CA PRO A 21 6.74 -13.59 1.89
C PRO A 21 6.72 -15.05 1.38
N GLU A 22 6.51 -16.04 2.24
CA GLU A 22 6.46 -17.45 1.85
C GLU A 22 5.27 -17.76 0.93
N TRP A 23 4.16 -17.03 1.04
CA TRP A 23 3.01 -17.15 0.13
C TRP A 23 3.25 -16.50 -1.23
N ARG A 24 4.23 -15.59 -1.34
CA ARG A 24 4.56 -14.90 -2.61
C ARG A 24 5.53 -15.71 -3.48
N LYS A 25 6.22 -16.70 -2.92
CA LYS A 25 7.21 -17.50 -3.66
C LYS A 25 6.50 -18.53 -4.56
N PRO A 26 6.93 -18.70 -5.83
CA PRO A 26 6.38 -19.72 -6.70
C PRO A 26 6.54 -21.13 -6.13
N LEU A 27 5.56 -22.00 -6.39
CA LEU A 27 5.64 -23.44 -6.08
C LEU A 27 6.43 -24.17 -7.18
N TYR A 28 7.73 -23.89 -7.27
CA TYR A 28 8.62 -24.54 -8.24
C TYR A 28 8.58 -26.07 -8.10
N GLY A 29 8.50 -26.78 -9.23
CA GLY A 29 8.49 -28.25 -9.26
C GLY A 29 7.14 -28.91 -8.95
N ALA A 30 6.08 -28.14 -8.65
CA ALA A 30 4.76 -28.68 -8.31
C ALA A 30 4.09 -29.51 -9.43
N TRP A 31 4.43 -29.23 -10.69
CA TRP A 31 3.88 -29.90 -11.87
C TRP A 31 4.73 -31.07 -12.38
N GLY A 32 5.90 -31.32 -11.77
CA GLY A 32 6.78 -32.44 -12.14
C GLY A 32 6.46 -33.72 -11.37
N ASP A 33 7.34 -34.71 -11.41
CA ASP A 33 7.23 -35.94 -10.63
C ASP A 33 8.41 -36.11 -9.66
N GLY A 34 8.22 -36.96 -8.64
CA GLY A 34 9.26 -37.32 -7.67
C GLY A 34 9.55 -36.24 -6.62
N ALA A 35 10.77 -36.24 -6.09
CA ALA A 35 11.15 -35.51 -4.88
C ALA A 35 10.89 -33.99 -4.94
N MET A 36 10.98 -33.37 -6.12
CA MET A 36 10.68 -31.94 -6.28
C MET A 36 9.19 -31.63 -6.11
N ARG A 37 8.30 -32.49 -6.62
CA ARG A 37 6.86 -32.36 -6.42
C ARG A 37 6.50 -32.60 -4.96
N ASP A 38 7.08 -33.62 -4.33
CA ASP A 38 6.84 -33.91 -2.92
C ASP A 38 7.27 -32.76 -2.01
N ALA A 39 8.42 -32.14 -2.28
CA ALA A 39 8.88 -30.95 -1.57
C ALA A 39 7.94 -29.74 -1.77
N ALA A 40 7.46 -29.52 -2.99
CA ALA A 40 6.51 -28.45 -3.30
C ALA A 40 5.16 -28.65 -2.60
N LEU A 41 4.64 -29.87 -2.57
CA LEU A 41 3.40 -30.22 -1.87
C LEU A 41 3.56 -30.15 -0.35
N ALA A 42 4.70 -30.60 0.20
CA ALA A 42 4.99 -30.47 1.62
C ALA A 42 5.06 -28.99 2.05
N ARG A 43 5.63 -28.12 1.21
CA ARG A 43 5.60 -26.67 1.41
C ARG A 43 4.18 -26.13 1.37
N ALA A 44 3.40 -26.47 0.33
CA ALA A 44 2.02 -26.02 0.20
C ALA A 44 1.18 -26.46 1.41
N LYS A 45 1.36 -27.69 1.90
CA LYS A 45 0.72 -28.18 3.11
C LYS A 45 1.03 -27.29 4.32
N ARG A 46 2.32 -26.99 4.58
CA ARG A 46 2.71 -26.11 5.69
C ARG A 46 2.08 -24.72 5.61
N LEU A 47 1.89 -24.19 4.39
CA LEU A 47 1.21 -22.90 4.19
C LEU A 47 -0.29 -23.04 4.47
N ILE A 48 -0.94 -24.07 3.93
CA ILE A 48 -2.37 -24.36 4.16
C ILE A 48 -2.66 -24.57 5.66
N ASP A 49 -1.78 -25.24 6.39
CA ASP A 49 -1.92 -25.48 7.83
C ASP A 49 -1.99 -24.15 8.64
N LYS A 50 -1.49 -23.03 8.11
CA LYS A 50 -1.58 -21.69 8.73
C LYS A 50 -2.88 -20.93 8.40
N LEU A 51 -3.69 -21.42 7.44
CA LEU A 51 -4.91 -20.72 7.03
C LEU A 51 -5.92 -20.53 8.16
N PRO A 52 -6.15 -21.49 9.08
CA PRO A 52 -7.08 -21.28 10.19
C PRO A 52 -6.71 -20.06 11.05
N ASP A 53 -5.43 -19.88 11.36
CA ASP A 53 -4.95 -18.73 12.13
C ASP A 53 -5.17 -17.42 11.35
N LEU A 54 -4.86 -17.42 10.05
CA LEU A 54 -5.14 -16.27 9.18
C LEU A 54 -6.65 -15.93 9.12
N ALA A 55 -7.52 -16.94 9.13
CA ALA A 55 -8.97 -16.74 9.09
C ALA A 55 -9.50 -16.07 10.38
N THR A 56 -8.84 -16.26 11.53
CA THR A 56 -9.21 -15.57 12.78
C THR A 56 -8.96 -14.06 12.73
N MET A 57 -8.15 -13.59 11.78
CA MET A 57 -7.80 -12.18 11.60
C MET A 57 -8.69 -11.46 10.56
N LEU A 58 -9.76 -12.12 10.10
CA LEU A 58 -10.74 -11.48 9.23
C LEU A 58 -11.58 -10.47 10.04
N GLU A 59 -11.58 -9.22 9.58
CA GLU A 59 -12.34 -8.14 10.20
C GLU A 59 -13.58 -7.82 9.37
N THR A 60 -14.77 -7.92 9.98
CA THR A 60 -16.06 -7.68 9.31
C THR A 60 -16.18 -6.24 8.81
N GLU A 61 -15.62 -5.28 9.54
CA GLU A 61 -15.62 -3.85 9.18
C GLU A 61 -14.80 -3.58 7.92
N LEU A 62 -13.77 -4.40 7.67
CA LEU A 62 -12.91 -4.29 6.50
C LEU A 62 -13.33 -5.23 5.36
N MET A 63 -14.37 -6.04 5.55
CA MET A 63 -14.71 -7.14 4.63
C MET A 63 -14.97 -6.66 3.19
N VAL A 64 -15.63 -5.51 3.01
CA VAL A 64 -15.93 -4.95 1.68
C VAL A 64 -14.78 -4.15 1.08
N MET A 65 -13.79 -3.76 1.89
CA MET A 65 -12.70 -2.87 1.47
C MET A 65 -11.83 -3.48 0.37
N PRO A 66 -11.38 -4.75 0.43
CA PRO A 66 -10.58 -5.36 -0.63
C PRO A 66 -11.26 -5.31 -2.00
N THR A 67 -12.57 -5.49 -2.02
CA THR A 67 -13.41 -5.47 -3.22
C THR A 67 -13.91 -4.09 -3.63
N THR A 68 -13.73 -3.07 -2.79
CA THR A 68 -14.16 -1.70 -3.07
C THR A 68 -13.24 -1.07 -4.12
N PRO A 69 -13.75 -0.41 -5.17
CA PRO A 69 -12.92 0.27 -6.15
C PRO A 69 -11.92 1.24 -5.51
N GLU A 70 -10.71 1.32 -6.05
CA GLU A 70 -9.61 2.10 -5.46
C GLU A 70 -9.97 3.56 -5.22
N LEU A 71 -10.60 4.22 -6.19
CA LEU A 71 -11.09 5.59 -6.06
C LEU A 71 -12.04 5.77 -4.87
N ARG A 72 -12.94 4.80 -4.63
CA ARG A 72 -13.85 4.85 -3.47
C ARG A 72 -13.10 4.66 -2.16
N ARG A 73 -12.09 3.77 -2.13
CA ARG A 73 -11.25 3.59 -0.94
C ARG A 73 -10.49 4.85 -0.58
N VAL A 74 -9.93 5.55 -1.57
CA VAL A 74 -9.25 6.83 -1.35
C VAL A 74 -10.19 7.85 -0.71
N SER A 75 -11.42 7.95 -1.22
CA SER A 75 -12.42 8.89 -0.68
C SER A 75 -12.91 8.55 0.74
N GLN A 76 -12.67 7.33 1.22
CA GLN A 76 -13.07 6.86 2.55
C GLN A 76 -11.91 6.85 3.55
N MET A 77 -10.71 7.28 3.16
CA MET A 77 -9.56 7.33 4.06
C MET A 77 -9.81 8.29 5.23
N ASN A 78 -9.31 7.91 6.39
CA ASN A 78 -9.31 8.68 7.63
C ASN A 78 -7.93 8.57 8.31
N VAL A 79 -7.71 9.29 9.41
CA VAL A 79 -6.38 9.34 10.06
C VAL A 79 -5.86 7.98 10.55
N SER A 80 -6.74 7.00 10.79
CA SER A 80 -6.33 5.64 11.16
C SER A 80 -5.92 4.78 9.96
N SER A 81 -6.21 5.24 8.74
CA SER A 81 -5.92 4.52 7.51
C SER A 81 -4.42 4.33 7.32
N GLN A 82 -4.08 3.22 6.67
CA GLN A 82 -2.71 2.85 6.37
C GLN A 82 -2.45 2.97 4.87
N VAL A 83 -1.29 3.50 4.53
CA VAL A 83 -0.85 3.71 3.14
C VAL A 83 0.56 3.19 2.96
N GLN A 84 0.91 2.87 1.72
CA GLN A 84 2.26 2.48 1.34
C GLN A 84 2.65 3.21 0.06
N ARG A 85 3.91 3.61 -0.05
CA ARG A 85 4.44 4.12 -1.32
C ARG A 85 4.39 3.05 -2.40
N THR A 86 3.95 3.43 -3.60
CA THR A 86 3.98 2.56 -4.77
C THR A 86 5.44 2.16 -5.07
N PRO A 87 5.71 0.87 -5.32
CA PRO A 87 7.04 0.45 -5.75
C PRO A 87 7.48 1.18 -7.02
N ASN A 88 8.78 1.43 -7.15
CA ASN A 88 9.39 2.09 -8.30
C ASN A 88 8.91 3.52 -8.61
N THR A 89 8.15 4.15 -7.71
CA THR A 89 7.87 5.58 -7.78
C THR A 89 8.83 6.38 -6.90
N SER A 90 9.16 7.58 -7.36
CA SER A 90 9.97 8.58 -6.64
C SER A 90 9.41 9.97 -6.86
N LEU A 91 9.74 10.90 -5.95
CA LEU A 91 9.36 12.30 -6.05
C LEU A 91 10.50 13.18 -6.55
N ILE A 92 10.17 14.17 -7.39
CA ILE A 92 11.01 15.34 -7.61
C ILE A 92 10.20 16.56 -7.22
N VAL A 93 10.72 17.34 -6.28
CA VAL A 93 10.19 18.67 -5.94
C VAL A 93 10.94 19.68 -6.80
N GLY A 94 10.24 20.27 -7.78
CA GLY A 94 10.77 21.27 -8.69
C GLY A 94 10.40 22.68 -8.27
N SER A 95 11.07 23.66 -8.89
CA SER A 95 10.70 25.07 -8.76
C SER A 95 9.33 25.33 -9.42
N PRO A 96 8.54 26.27 -8.87
CA PRO A 96 7.28 26.72 -9.50
C PRO A 96 7.47 27.05 -10.99
N HIS A 97 6.45 26.76 -11.82
CA HIS A 97 6.37 27.31 -13.17
C HIS A 97 6.28 28.85 -13.10
N ALA A 98 6.58 29.53 -14.21
CA ALA A 98 6.56 31.00 -14.26
C ALA A 98 5.20 31.63 -13.87
N ASP A 99 4.11 30.86 -13.94
CA ASP A 99 2.73 31.29 -13.61
C ASP A 99 2.25 30.87 -12.20
N THR A 100 3.06 30.12 -11.44
CA THR A 100 2.70 29.72 -10.05
C THR A 100 3.19 30.75 -9.03
N THR A 101 2.41 30.96 -7.97
CA THR A 101 2.77 31.81 -6.84
C THR A 101 4.07 31.35 -6.18
N GLU A 102 4.91 32.28 -5.71
CA GLU A 102 6.21 31.97 -5.07
C GLU A 102 6.10 31.01 -3.86
N GLU A 103 4.89 30.85 -3.31
CA GLU A 103 4.60 29.97 -2.19
C GLU A 103 4.34 28.50 -2.59
N ASP A 104 4.14 28.21 -3.88
CA ASP A 104 3.83 26.87 -4.37
C ASP A 104 5.05 26.20 -5.01
N SER A 105 5.10 24.87 -4.88
CA SER A 105 6.11 24.01 -5.49
C SER A 105 5.45 22.99 -6.39
N LEU A 106 6.08 22.68 -7.52
CA LEU A 106 5.60 21.63 -8.39
C LEU A 106 6.19 20.28 -7.95
N LEU A 107 5.31 19.33 -7.65
CA LEU A 107 5.68 17.96 -7.35
C LEU A 107 5.51 17.09 -8.60
N ALA A 108 6.61 16.54 -9.12
CA ALA A 108 6.56 15.53 -10.17
C ALA A 108 6.71 14.13 -9.57
N ILE A 109 5.78 13.23 -9.91
CA ILE A 109 5.85 11.81 -9.56
C ILE A 109 6.46 11.05 -10.74
N ILE A 110 7.59 10.41 -10.49
CA ILE A 110 8.33 9.64 -11.49
C ILE A 110 8.16 8.16 -11.21
N GLU A 111 7.69 7.43 -12.21
CA GLU A 111 7.71 5.97 -12.23
C GLU A 111 8.94 5.48 -12.99
N THR A 112 9.64 4.52 -12.42
CA THR A 112 10.79 3.85 -13.06
C THR A 112 10.38 2.44 -13.45
N SER A 113 10.37 2.13 -14.75
CA SER A 113 10.12 0.76 -15.22
C SER A 113 11.23 -0.21 -14.77
N ASP A 114 10.95 -1.52 -14.84
CA ASP A 114 11.95 -2.57 -14.56
C ASP A 114 13.20 -2.50 -15.44
N ARG A 115 13.11 -1.80 -16.59
CA ARG A 115 14.23 -1.54 -17.51
C ARG A 115 14.99 -0.24 -17.20
N GLY A 116 14.64 0.45 -16.11
CA GLY A 116 15.26 1.70 -15.69
C GLY A 116 14.75 2.96 -16.42
N ILE A 117 13.74 2.83 -17.31
CA ILE A 117 13.15 3.98 -18.01
C ILE A 117 12.30 4.77 -17.02
N LYS A 118 12.58 6.07 -16.89
CA LYS A 118 11.85 7.00 -16.03
C LYS A 118 10.78 7.73 -16.82
N ARG A 119 9.58 7.85 -16.25
CA ARG A 119 8.46 8.60 -16.82
C ARG A 119 7.78 9.45 -15.75
N ILE A 120 7.51 10.71 -16.07
CA ILE A 120 6.63 11.55 -15.24
C ILE A 120 5.19 11.05 -15.44
N THR A 121 4.56 10.66 -14.34
CA THR A 121 3.21 10.09 -14.32
C THR A 121 2.16 11.09 -13.86
N SER A 122 2.56 12.06 -13.04
CA SER A 122 1.70 13.11 -12.52
C SER A 122 2.53 14.29 -12.09
N GLU A 123 1.95 15.48 -12.20
CA GLU A 123 2.47 16.73 -11.66
C GLU A 123 1.39 17.36 -10.79
N ILE A 124 1.76 17.81 -9.60
CA ILE A 124 0.84 18.36 -8.60
C ILE A 124 1.42 19.66 -8.07
N GLU A 125 0.64 20.74 -8.13
CA GLU A 125 0.97 21.98 -7.43
C GLU A 125 0.63 21.82 -5.95
N MET A 126 1.62 22.09 -5.10
CA MET A 126 1.46 21.94 -3.65
C MET A 126 2.13 23.10 -2.92
N PRO A 127 1.60 23.53 -1.77
CA PRO A 127 2.27 24.52 -0.93
C PRO A 127 3.68 24.05 -0.54
N SER A 128 4.67 24.93 -0.67
CA SER A 128 6.08 24.65 -0.35
C SER A 128 6.30 24.11 1.07
N ARG A 129 5.43 24.51 2.03
CA ARG A 129 5.41 23.97 3.41
C ARG A 129 5.21 22.45 3.50
N CYS A 130 4.66 21.81 2.47
CA CYS A 130 4.48 20.36 2.42
C CYS A 130 5.77 19.60 2.05
N ALA A 131 6.83 20.29 1.60
CA ALA A 131 8.07 19.66 1.14
C ALA A 131 8.75 18.72 2.17
N PRO A 132 8.80 19.02 3.49
CA PRO A 132 9.34 18.11 4.49
C PRO A 132 8.53 16.81 4.60
N VAL A 133 7.20 16.92 4.52
CA VAL A 133 6.27 15.77 4.55
C VAL A 133 6.50 14.87 3.35
N LEU A 134 6.59 15.47 2.16
CA LEU A 134 6.81 14.74 0.90
C LEU A 134 8.15 14.01 0.88
N ARG A 135 9.22 14.66 1.36
CA ARG A 135 10.55 14.01 1.50
C ARG A 135 10.49 12.80 2.43
N TRP A 136 9.82 12.94 3.58
CA TRP A 136 9.67 11.82 4.50
C TRP A 136 8.88 10.66 3.90
N ILE A 137 7.81 10.95 3.15
CA ILE A 137 7.03 9.93 2.42
C ILE A 137 7.90 9.22 1.36
N ASP A 138 8.73 9.96 0.61
CA ASP A 138 9.61 9.41 -0.42
C ASP A 138 10.72 8.51 0.16
N GLU A 139 11.06 8.68 1.43
CA GLU A 139 12.01 7.81 2.15
C GLU A 139 11.35 6.52 2.69
N GLN A 140 10.02 6.48 2.79
CA GLN A 140 9.34 5.31 3.35
C GLN A 140 9.41 4.10 2.41
N ARG A 141 9.93 2.99 2.93
CA ARG A 141 9.97 1.69 2.27
C ARG A 141 8.84 0.75 2.70
N GLY A 142 8.22 1.02 3.84
CA GLY A 142 7.12 0.23 4.41
C GLY A 142 5.80 0.99 4.42
N SER A 143 4.75 0.32 4.87
CA SER A 143 3.46 0.97 5.12
C SER A 143 3.48 1.75 6.44
N PHE A 144 2.81 2.90 6.44
CA PHE A 144 2.69 3.82 7.59
C PHE A 144 1.23 4.26 7.75
N ARG A 145 0.86 4.68 8.96
CA ARG A 145 -0.49 5.21 9.24
C ARG A 145 -0.51 6.72 8.99
N ILE A 146 -1.66 7.25 8.58
CA ILE A 146 -1.83 8.71 8.43
C ILE A 146 -1.66 9.42 9.78
N SER A 147 -2.08 8.79 10.89
CA SER A 147 -1.86 9.31 12.25
C SER A 147 -0.38 9.41 12.63
N GLU A 148 0.47 8.51 12.12
CA GLU A 148 1.92 8.58 12.34
C GLU A 148 2.52 9.78 11.61
N LEU A 149 2.05 10.03 10.38
CA LEU A 149 2.43 11.21 9.61
C LEU A 149 2.00 12.50 10.33
N ALA A 150 0.75 12.56 10.79
CA ALA A 150 0.21 13.69 11.52
C ALA A 150 0.99 13.98 12.80
N GLY A 151 1.39 12.95 13.55
CA GLY A 151 2.22 13.09 14.75
C GLY A 151 3.64 13.60 14.45
N LYS A 152 4.23 13.26 13.30
CA LYS A 152 5.57 13.73 12.90
C LYS A 152 5.58 15.17 12.39
N PHE A 153 4.49 15.60 11.77
CA PHE A 153 4.37 16.91 11.14
C PHE A 153 3.12 17.65 11.67
N PRO A 154 3.14 18.06 12.95
CA PRO A 154 1.98 18.67 13.60
C PRO A 154 1.66 20.08 13.08
N GLU A 155 2.52 20.65 12.23
CA GLU A 155 2.35 21.96 11.62
C GLU A 155 1.22 21.99 10.58
N LEU A 156 0.83 20.83 10.06
CA LEU A 156 -0.36 20.67 9.23
C LEU A 156 -1.51 20.10 10.07
N SER A 157 -2.72 20.57 9.83
CA SER A 157 -3.91 19.99 10.46
C SER A 157 -4.17 18.56 9.97
N GLU A 158 -4.94 17.78 10.73
CA GLU A 158 -5.34 16.42 10.32
C GLU A 158 -6.03 16.41 8.94
N ASP A 159 -6.89 17.39 8.68
CA ASP A 159 -7.56 17.54 7.37
C ASP A 159 -6.55 17.79 6.25
N GLN A 160 -5.51 18.60 6.50
CA GLN A 160 -4.45 18.84 5.52
C GLN A 160 -3.62 17.59 5.25
N HIS A 161 -3.35 16.77 6.27
CA HIS A 161 -2.70 15.46 6.09
C HIS A 161 -3.56 14.52 5.26
N LEU A 162 -4.87 14.48 5.52
CA LEU A 162 -5.80 13.66 4.76
C LEU A 162 -5.89 14.08 3.30
N GLN A 163 -6.05 15.39 3.05
CA GLN A 163 -6.09 15.94 1.68
C GLN A 163 -4.79 15.65 0.93
N LEU A 164 -3.64 15.83 1.58
CA LEU A 164 -2.33 15.52 1.00
C LEU A 164 -2.23 14.03 0.64
N VAL A 165 -2.53 13.13 1.57
CA VAL A 165 -2.46 11.68 1.32
C VAL A 165 -3.43 11.25 0.22
N GLN A 166 -4.65 11.80 0.19
CA GLN A 166 -5.62 11.54 -0.87
C GLN A 166 -5.11 12.03 -2.25
N ALA A 167 -4.54 13.23 -2.33
CA ALA A 167 -3.98 13.77 -3.56
C ALA A 167 -2.83 12.89 -4.08
N LEU A 168 -1.91 12.49 -3.19
CA LEU A 168 -0.80 11.61 -3.52
C LEU A 168 -1.27 10.19 -3.90
N SER A 169 -2.37 9.72 -3.33
CA SER A 169 -2.97 8.45 -3.73
C SER A 169 -3.63 8.51 -5.10
N ASN A 170 -4.38 9.58 -5.38
CA ASN A 170 -4.99 9.80 -6.70
C ASN A 170 -3.93 9.96 -7.80
N ALA A 171 -2.78 10.54 -7.46
CA ALA A 171 -1.65 10.70 -8.37
C ALA A 171 -0.75 9.44 -8.46
N GLY A 172 -1.11 8.34 -7.79
CA GLY A 172 -0.44 7.05 -7.90
C GLY A 172 0.85 6.88 -7.09
N LEU A 173 1.27 7.88 -6.31
CA LEU A 173 2.42 7.77 -5.41
C LEU A 173 2.13 6.84 -4.23
N LEU A 174 0.94 6.97 -3.63
CA LEU A 174 0.56 6.24 -2.43
C LEU A 174 -0.57 5.27 -2.75
N LYS A 175 -0.43 4.01 -2.34
CA LYS A 175 -1.53 3.06 -2.36
C LYS A 175 -2.12 2.91 -0.97
N PRO A 176 -3.44 3.08 -0.82
CA PRO A 176 -4.15 2.66 0.37
C PRO A 176 -3.84 1.19 0.65
N TYR A 177 -3.26 0.91 1.81
CA TYR A 177 -2.76 -0.40 2.20
C TYR A 177 -3.66 -0.94 3.32
N TRP A 178 -4.66 -1.72 2.92
CA TRP A 178 -5.79 -2.13 3.79
C TRP A 178 -5.59 -3.47 4.48
N PHE A 179 -4.39 -3.72 4.96
CA PHE A 179 -4.08 -4.94 5.68
C PHE A 179 -3.82 -4.56 7.12
N PRO A 180 -4.55 -5.11 8.11
CA PRO A 180 -4.05 -5.03 9.48
C PRO A 180 -2.63 -5.61 9.45
N LYS A 181 -1.62 -4.80 9.83
CA LYS A 181 -0.26 -5.32 10.01
C LYS A 181 -0.37 -6.50 10.96
N LEU A 182 0.01 -7.70 10.51
CA LEU A 182 0.11 -8.86 11.38
C LEU A 182 0.98 -8.45 12.58
N THR A 183 0.38 -8.31 13.75
CA THR A 183 1.13 -7.98 14.96
C THR A 183 1.97 -9.21 15.27
N GLN A 184 3.28 -9.03 15.51
CA GLN A 184 4.28 -10.12 15.56
C GLN A 184 3.98 -11.24 16.57
N THR A 185 2.97 -11.10 17.42
CA THR A 185 2.50 -12.11 18.38
C THR A 185 2.20 -13.48 17.74
N HIS A 186 1.96 -13.55 16.42
CA HIS A 186 1.67 -14.80 15.71
C HIS A 186 2.69 -15.17 14.62
N ALA A 187 3.76 -14.40 14.43
CA ALA A 187 4.76 -14.68 13.38
C ALA A 187 5.77 -15.78 13.76
N ASN A 188 5.79 -16.22 15.03
CA ASN A 188 6.76 -17.16 15.60
C ASN A 188 6.13 -18.40 16.27
N THR A 189 4.91 -18.77 15.90
CA THR A 189 4.31 -20.06 16.31
C THR A 189 4.05 -20.93 15.09
#